data_AF-A0A7C1A5L6-F1
#
_entry.id   AF-A0A7C1A5L6-F1
#
_cell.length_a   1.000
_cell.length_b   1.000
_cell.length_c   1.000
_cell.angle_alpha   90.00
_cell.angle_beta   90.00
_cell.angle_gamma   90.00
#
_symmetry.space_group_name_H-M   'P 1'
#
loop_
_entity.id
_entity.type
_entity.pdbx_description
1 polymer ?
#
loop_
_entity_poly.entity_id
_entity_poly.type
_entity_poly.pdbx_seq_one_letter_code
_entity_poly.pdbx_strand_id
1 'polypeptide(L)' 'VIDEFSGYLPAVLFVPKSAGYLLAAFVLFRIIDIVKPPPIRKMERLISGGAGIMLDDIVAAVYANLLIQLWRLFF' A
#
# COMPACT_ATOMS: atom_id res chain seq x y z
N VAL A 1 -8.43 11.43 5.49
CA VAL A 1 -8.19 12.03 4.15
C VAL A 1 -6.71 12.25 3.88
N ILE A 2 -5.95 12.89 4.78
CA ILE A 2 -4.48 13.02 4.60
C ILE A 2 -3.78 11.65 4.71
N ASP A 3 -4.21 10.78 5.62
CA ASP A 3 -3.63 9.44 5.81
C ASP A 3 -3.76 8.53 4.57
N GLU A 4 -4.88 8.60 3.84
CA GLU A 4 -5.01 7.82 2.59
C GLU A 4 -4.11 8.34 1.46
N PHE A 5 -3.80 9.64 1.45
CA PHE A 5 -2.90 10.23 0.45
C PHE A 5 -1.43 9.96 0.78
N SER A 6 -1.05 10.06 2.06
CA SER A 6 0.30 9.72 2.51
C SER A 6 0.58 8.22 2.40
N GLY A 7 -0.42 7.36 2.61
CA GLY A 7 -0.35 5.93 2.32
C GLY A 7 -0.25 5.61 0.83
N TYR A 8 -1.01 6.29 -0.03
CA TYR A 8 -0.98 5.99 -1.47
C TYR A 8 0.33 6.38 -2.19
N LEU A 9 1.04 7.41 -1.73
CA LEU A 9 2.30 7.85 -2.34
C LEU A 9 3.37 6.74 -2.45
N PRO A 10 3.65 5.95 -1.40
CA PRO A 10 4.52 4.78 -1.51
C PRO A 10 4.02 3.73 -2.51
N ALA A 11 2.72 3.59 -2.72
CA ALA A 11 2.16 2.60 -3.66
C ALA A 11 2.55 2.89 -5.12
N VAL A 12 2.74 4.16 -5.47
CA VAL A 12 3.07 4.60 -6.85
C VAL A 12 4.54 4.95 -7.06
N LEU A 13 5.38 4.77 -6.03
CA LEU A 13 6.80 5.10 -6.09
C LEU A 13 7.51 4.22 -7.13
N PHE A 14 8.28 4.82 -8.04
CA PHE A 14 8.97 4.11 -9.13
C PHE A 14 8.07 3.35 -10.13
N VAL A 15 6.75 3.58 -10.09
CA VAL A 15 5.79 3.06 -11.06
C VAL A 15 5.61 4.07 -12.20
N PRO A 16 5.48 3.64 -13.48
CA PRO A 16 5.16 4.55 -14.58
C PRO A 16 3.83 5.28 -14.30
N LYS A 17 3.81 6.60 -14.48
CA LYS A 17 2.64 7.46 -14.18
C LYS A 17 1.56 7.40 -15.26
N SER A 18 1.37 6.26 -15.89
CA SER A 18 0.25 6.06 -16.82
C SER A 18 -1.04 5.88 -16.02
N ALA A 19 -2.17 6.30 -16.58
CA ALA A 19 -3.47 6.18 -15.92
C ALA A 19 -3.79 4.74 -15.49
N GLY A 20 -3.39 3.75 -16.30
CA GLY A 20 -3.59 2.32 -15.99
C GLY A 20 -2.80 1.85 -14.77
N TYR A 21 -1.52 2.20 -14.68
CA TYR A 21 -0.68 1.83 -13.53
C TYR A 21 -1.10 2.53 -12.24
N LEU A 22 -1.49 3.81 -12.32
CA LEU A 22 -1.99 4.55 -11.16
C LEU A 22 -3.32 3.96 -10.65
N LEU A 23 -4.24 3.63 -11.56
CA LEU A 23 -5.50 2.98 -11.19
C LEU A 23 -5.25 1.60 -10.57
N ALA A 24 -4.38 0.80 -11.17
CA ALA A 24 -4.00 -0.50 -10.63
C ALA A 24 -3.37 -0.38 -9.23
N ALA A 25 -2.48 0.60 -9.03
CA ALA A 25 -1.86 0.88 -7.73
C ALA A 25 -2.88 1.23 -6.67
N PHE A 26 -3.83 2.08 -7.03
CA PHE A 26 -4.89 2.50 -6.13
C PHE A 26 -5.78 1.34 -5.72
N VAL A 27 -6.19 0.51 -6.69
CA VAL A 27 -7.04 -0.67 -6.42
C VAL A 27 -6.30 -1.69 -5.56
N LEU A 28 -5.03 -2.01 -5.88
CA LEU A 28 -4.21 -2.91 -5.09
C LEU A 28 -4.00 -2.41 -3.66
N PHE A 29 -3.66 -1.14 -3.51
CA PHE A 29 -3.51 -0.49 -2.21
C PHE A 29 -4.77 -0.64 -1.37
N ARG A 30 -5.95 -0.31 -1.93
CA ARG A 30 -7.24 -0.44 -1.24
C ARG A 30 -7.55 -1.87 -0.83
N ILE A 31 -7.27 -2.84 -1.71
CA ILE A 31 -7.48 -4.26 -1.38
C ILE A 31 -6.59 -4.67 -0.20
N ILE A 32 -5.31 -4.31 -0.21
CA ILE A 32 -4.36 -4.69 0.84
C ILE A 32 -4.68 -3.99 2.17
N ASP A 33 -5.05 -2.70 2.12
CA ASP A 33 -5.47 -1.91 3.26
C ASP A 33 -6.73 -2.51 3.93
N ILE A 34 -7.72 -2.95 3.15
CA ILE A 34 -8.93 -3.59 3.68
C ILE A 34 -8.64 -5.01 4.22
N VAL A 35 -7.85 -5.80 3.49
CA VAL A 35 -7.58 -7.21 3.84
C VAL A 35 -6.64 -7.30 5.04
N LYS A 36 -5.70 -6.35 5.17
CA LYS A 36 -4.60 -6.34 6.14
C LYS A 36 -3.95 -7.72 6.30
N PRO A 37 -3.31 -8.27 5.25
CA PRO A 37 -2.71 -9.59 5.31
C PRO A 37 -1.67 -9.67 6.45
N PRO A 38 -1.57 -10.81 7.16
CA PRO A 38 -0.51 -11.01 8.14
C PRO A 38 0.86 -10.87 7.45
N PRO A 39 1.85 -10.15 8.04
CA PRO A 39 2.03 -9.83 9.46
C PRO A 39 1.51 -8.45 9.93
N ILE A 40 0.91 -7.64 9.05
CA ILE A 40 0.50 -6.25 9.35
C ILE A 40 -0.40 -6.17 10.59
N ARG A 41 -1.46 -6.99 10.61
CA ARG A 41 -2.38 -7.14 11.76
C ARG A 41 -1.71 -7.53 13.09
N LYS A 42 -0.54 -8.19 13.06
CA LYS A 42 0.19 -8.53 14.29
C LYS A 42 1.03 -7.35 14.79
N MET A 43 1.56 -6.53 13.88
CA MET A 43 2.31 -5.31 14.24
C MET A 43 1.38 -4.20 14.75
N GLU A 44 0.20 -4.03 14.16
CA GLU A 44 -0.86 -3.13 14.65
C GLU A 44 -1.23 -3.43 16.12
N ARG A 45 -1.25 -4.72 16.50
CA ARG A 45 -1.51 -5.14 17.88
C ARG A 45 -0.34 -4.91 18.85
N LEU A 46 0.88 -4.80 18.34
CA LEU A 46 2.08 -4.53 19.14
C LEU A 46 2.32 -3.03 19.33
N ILE A 47 1.92 -2.21 18.36
CA ILE A 47 2.06 -0.76 18.38
C ILE A 47 0.65 -0.15 18.46
N SER A 48 0.15 0.05 19.67
CA SER A 48 -1.15 0.64 19.92
C SER A 48 -1.14 2.16 19.74
N GLY A 49 -2.15 2.70 19.04
CA GLY A 49 -2.36 4.14 18.84
C GLY A 49 -2.22 4.59 17.38
N GLY A 50 -2.21 5.91 17.15
CA GLY A 50 -2.18 6.50 15.80
C GLY A 50 -0.93 6.15 14.98
N ALA A 51 0.18 5.81 15.62
CA ALA A 51 1.39 5.35 14.94
C ALA A 51 1.23 3.97 14.28
N GLY A 52 0.41 3.09 14.85
CA GLY A 52 0.11 1.78 14.28
C GLY A 52 -0.72 1.88 13.00
N ILE A 53 -1.69 2.79 13.00
CA ILE A 53 -2.56 3.06 11.84
C ILE A 53 -1.74 3.59 10.66
N MET A 54 -0.86 4.56 10.92
CA MET A 54 -0.02 5.13 9.86
C MET A 54 1.02 4.13 9.31
N LEU A 55 1.55 3.25 10.17
CA LEU A 55 2.43 2.16 9.76
C LEU A 55 1.69 1.14 8.89
N ASP A 56 0.46 0.79 9.23
CA ASP A 56 -0.37 -0.12 8.46
C ASP A 56 -0.58 0.39 7.02
N ASP A 57 -0.93 1.68 6.88
CA ASP A 57 -1.13 2.32 5.57
C ASP A 57 0.15 2.30 4.73
N ILE A 58 1.31 2.60 5.34
CA ILE A 58 2.60 2.55 4.65
C ILE A 58 2.93 1.13 4.21
N VAL A 59 2.70 0.12 5.05
CA VAL A 59 3.01 -1.26 4.69
C VAL A 59 2.08 -1.74 3.57
N ALA A 60 0.78 -1.42 3.63
CA ALA A 60 -0.16 -1.73 2.56
C ALA A 60 0.29 -1.14 1.22
N ALA A 61 0.80 0.10 1.25
CA ALA A 61 1.35 0.77 0.08
C ALA A 61 2.60 0.10 -0.49
N VAL A 62 3.52 -0.34 0.36
CA VAL A 62 4.72 -1.09 -0.06
C VAL A 62 4.33 -2.40 -0.76
N TYR A 63 3.35 -3.14 -0.22
CA TYR A 63 2.85 -4.35 -0.86
C TYR A 63 2.24 -4.07 -2.24
N ALA A 64 1.41 -3.02 -2.36
CA ALA A 64 0.81 -2.64 -3.64
C ALA A 64 1.90 -2.27 -4.66
N ASN A 65 2.92 -1.53 -4.23
CA ASN A 65 4.04 -1.15 -5.07
C ASN A 65 4.81 -2.37 -5.58
N LEU A 66 5.18 -3.29 -4.69
CA LEU A 66 5.90 -4.51 -5.03
C LEU A 66 5.13 -5.36 -6.04
N LEU A 67 3.81 -5.49 -5.87
CA LEU A 67 2.97 -6.26 -6.79
C LEU A 67 2.95 -5.64 -8.20
N ILE A 68 2.89 -4.31 -8.31
CA ILE A 68 2.94 -3.64 -9.61
C ILE A 68 4.32 -3.74 -10.24
N GLN A 69 5.38 -3.61 -9.44
CA GLN A 69 6.74 -3.78 -9.94
C GLN A 69 6.96 -5.21 -10.44
N LEU A 70 6.49 -6.22 -9.71
CA LEU A 70 6.53 -7.61 -10.16
C LEU A 70 5.74 -7.78 -11.46
N TRP A 71 4.52 -7.26 -11.52
CA TRP A 71 3.72 -7.32 -12.74
C TRP A 71 4.47 -6.71 -13.93
N ARG A 72 5.05 -5.52 -13.76
CA ARG A 72 5.86 -4.82 -14.78
C ARG A 72 7.16 -5.57 -15.15
N LEU A 73 7.71 -6.37 -14.25
CA LEU A 73 8.91 -7.17 -14.54
C LEU A 73 8.57 -8.41 -15.38
N PHE A 74 7.37 -8.97 -15.24
CA PHE A 74 6.94 -10.16 -15.97
C PHE A 74 6.19 -9.84 -17.28
N PHE A 75 5.63 -8.63 -17.43
CA PHE A 75 4.86 -8.17 -18.58
C PHE A 75 5.35 -6.80 -19.07
#